data_AF-R0KUV9-F1
#
_entry.id   AF-R0KUV9-F1
#
_cell.length_a   1.000
_cell.length_b   1.000
_cell.length_c   1.000
_cell.angle_alpha   90.00
_cell.angle_beta   90.00
_cell.angle_gamma   90.00
#
_symmetry.space_group_name_H-M   'P 1'
#
loop_
_entity.id
_entity.type
_entity.pdbx_description
1 polymer ?
#
loop_
_entity_poly.entity_id
_entity_poly.type
_entity_poly.pdbx_seq_one_letter_code
_entity_poly.pdbx_strand_id
1 'polypeptide(L)'
;MTASDISFDLFKLFKSLKSFEVPSAPHKLSIFYEEKTPSDYVLCALNTIKRIIKKEGKLSKAILVFLPSKSDIYRLKIHLEEDRPTSVLVILPLHSSLSKHEQSLVFKDYDKIKIILSTNIAETSITIPDIKYVIDTGLVKNKYVSPQGIIKYSIEYISKSSALQRAGRAGRTTKGTCYRLYSGETYNSFLDQDIPRIQYEPLDSLVLDLIALGIPDVYKFPFITKPPNLNIEIALSSLKRLGIIKNDNSSNYILTDAGKVISKLPIHPKHSHLLCIPNTTHLLPRLILVVSCLSVNFELKKSKDTEKYLNQRKVI
;
A
#
# COMPACT_ATOMS: atom_id res chain seq x y z
N MET A 1 -17.41 12.82 5.58
CA MET A 1 -16.41 11.97 4.88
C MET A 1 -15.54 12.88 4.05
N THR A 2 -14.24 12.64 3.99
CA THR A 2 -13.29 13.38 3.13
C THR A 2 -12.68 12.40 2.14
N ALA A 3 -12.72 12.71 0.86
CA ALA A 3 -12.09 11.92 -0.20
C ALA A 3 -11.45 12.85 -1.22
N SER A 4 -10.36 12.43 -1.85
CA SER A 4 -9.73 13.16 -2.95
C SER A 4 -10.52 13.11 -4.24
N ASP A 5 -11.33 12.07 -4.39
CA ASP A 5 -12.28 11.87 -5.47
C ASP A 5 -13.52 11.18 -4.88
N ILE A 6 -14.71 11.65 -5.24
CA ILE A 6 -15.97 11.09 -4.74
C ILE A 6 -16.56 10.23 -5.86
N SER A 7 -16.57 8.91 -5.65
CA SER A 7 -17.16 8.01 -6.64
C SER A 7 -18.67 8.23 -6.76
N PHE A 8 -19.20 7.97 -7.95
CA PHE A 8 -20.64 8.04 -8.22
C PHE A 8 -21.47 7.13 -7.30
N ASP A 9 -20.91 5.98 -6.90
CA ASP A 9 -21.59 5.03 -6.02
C ASP A 9 -21.78 5.56 -4.60
N LEU A 10 -20.85 6.38 -4.11
CA LEU A 10 -21.00 7.09 -2.83
C LEU A 10 -22.16 8.09 -2.88
N PHE A 11 -22.29 8.85 -3.97
CA PHE A 11 -23.42 9.77 -4.16
C PHE A 11 -24.77 9.03 -4.23
N LYS A 12 -24.80 7.84 -4.85
CA LYS A 12 -26.01 7.00 -4.90
C LYS A 12 -26.45 6.49 -3.53
N LEU A 13 -25.51 6.14 -2.65
CA LEU A 13 -25.83 5.66 -1.30
C LEU A 13 -26.29 6.81 -0.39
N PHE A 14 -25.71 7.98 -0.58
CA PHE A 14 -25.85 9.14 0.32
C PHE A 14 -26.55 10.33 -0.36
N LYS A 15 -27.62 10.07 -1.13
CA LYS A 15 -28.34 11.06 -1.97
C LYS A 15 -28.76 12.36 -1.25
N SER A 16 -28.86 12.36 0.08
CA SER A 16 -29.28 13.49 0.90
C SER A 16 -28.13 14.27 1.55
N LEU A 17 -26.87 13.87 1.36
CA LEU A 17 -25.72 14.56 1.97
C LEU A 17 -25.29 15.77 1.15
N LYS A 18 -25.04 16.90 1.82
CA LYS A 18 -24.41 18.08 1.23
C LYS A 18 -22.95 17.77 0.90
N SER A 19 -22.57 17.91 -0.37
CA SER A 19 -21.17 17.86 -0.82
C SER A 19 -20.58 19.26 -0.89
N PHE A 20 -19.39 19.43 -0.35
CA PHE A 20 -18.60 20.65 -0.50
C PHE A 20 -17.33 20.30 -1.27
N GLU A 21 -17.21 20.83 -2.49
CA GLU A 21 -16.01 20.69 -3.30
C GLU A 21 -15.04 21.82 -2.93
N VAL A 22 -13.84 21.45 -2.50
CA VAL A 22 -12.78 22.43 -2.24
C VAL A 22 -12.01 22.60 -3.55
N PRO A 23 -12.12 23.76 -4.22
CA PRO A 23 -11.43 23.97 -5.49
C PRO A 23 -9.92 23.84 -5.28
N SER A 24 -9.29 22.97 -6.05
CA SER A 24 -7.83 22.90 -6.13
C SER A 24 -7.40 23.52 -7.46
N ALA A 25 -6.47 24.47 -7.42
CA ALA A 25 -5.84 25.04 -8.60
C ALA A 25 -4.41 24.49 -8.71
N PRO A 26 -4.21 23.22 -9.14
CA PRO A 26 -2.87 22.69 -9.30
C PRO A 26 -2.11 23.51 -10.35
N HIS A 27 -0.83 23.77 -10.09
CA HIS A 27 0.02 24.43 -11.08
C HIS A 27 0.13 23.58 -12.34
N LYS A 28 0.35 24.22 -13.50
CA LYS A 28 0.47 23.56 -14.80
C LYS A 28 1.45 22.37 -14.72
N LEU A 29 0.96 21.18 -15.05
CA LEU A 29 1.69 19.92 -15.02
C LEU A 29 1.97 19.46 -16.47
N SER A 30 3.23 19.22 -16.80
CA SER A 30 3.63 18.61 -18.08
C SER A 30 3.85 17.12 -17.91
N ILE A 31 3.17 16.30 -18.72
CA ILE A 31 3.28 14.83 -18.67
C ILE A 31 3.95 14.35 -19.96
N PHE A 32 4.99 13.54 -19.82
CA PHE A 32 5.72 12.90 -20.92
C PHE A 32 5.63 11.39 -20.77
N TYR A 33 5.57 10.67 -21.89
CA TYR A 33 5.58 9.21 -21.96
C TYR A 33 6.82 8.76 -22.71
N GLU A 34 7.33 7.58 -22.38
CA GLU A 34 8.32 6.91 -23.22
C GLU A 34 7.66 6.40 -24.51
N GLU A 35 8.40 6.34 -25.61
CA GLU A 35 7.84 5.84 -26.88
C GLU A 35 7.48 4.36 -26.79
N LYS A 36 8.31 3.57 -26.09
CA LYS A 36 8.10 2.16 -25.82
C LYS A 36 8.29 1.89 -24.34
N THR A 37 7.47 0.98 -23.79
CA THR A 37 7.61 0.56 -22.39
C THR A 37 8.93 -0.22 -22.22
N PRO A 38 9.83 0.23 -21.33
CA PRO A 38 11.13 -0.37 -21.15
C PRO A 38 11.02 -1.73 -20.46
N SER A 39 11.90 -2.67 -20.83
CA SER A 39 12.04 -3.95 -20.13
C SER A 39 12.65 -3.76 -18.73
N ASP A 40 13.64 -2.88 -18.60
CA ASP A 40 14.25 -2.49 -17.33
C ASP A 40 13.88 -1.06 -16.94
N TYR A 41 12.79 -0.93 -16.20
CA TYR A 41 12.30 0.34 -15.70
C TYR A 41 13.24 1.01 -14.68
N VAL A 42 14.10 0.25 -13.99
CA VAL A 42 15.08 0.80 -13.03
C VAL A 42 16.18 1.55 -13.80
N LEU A 43 16.71 0.93 -14.84
CA LEU A 43 17.73 1.56 -15.68
C LEU A 43 17.15 2.75 -16.47
N CYS A 44 15.91 2.63 -16.94
CA CYS A 44 15.20 3.74 -17.59
C CYS A 44 15.01 4.93 -16.62
N ALA A 45 14.65 4.67 -15.36
CA ALA A 45 14.55 5.68 -14.33
C ALA A 45 15.89 6.38 -14.08
N LEU A 46 16.98 5.61 -13.96
CA LEU A 46 18.34 6.13 -13.83
C LEU A 46 18.69 7.09 -14.97
N ASN A 47 18.48 6.68 -16.22
CA ASN A 47 18.77 7.50 -17.39
C ASN A 47 17.91 8.78 -17.43
N THR A 48 16.65 8.68 -17.03
CA THR A 48 15.76 9.85 -16.94
C THR A 48 16.22 10.83 -15.85
N ILE A 49 16.65 10.34 -14.68
CA ILE A 49 17.24 11.17 -13.63
C ILE A 49 18.48 11.91 -14.15
N LYS A 50 19.40 11.19 -14.83
CA LYS A 50 20.60 11.79 -15.42
C LYS A 50 20.26 12.89 -16.43
N ARG A 51 19.26 12.67 -17.28
CA ARG A 51 18.75 13.65 -18.27
C ARG A 51 18.21 14.91 -17.58
N ILE A 52 17.41 14.75 -16.52
CA ILE A 52 16.86 15.86 -15.75
C ILE A 52 17.99 16.68 -15.11
N ILE A 53 18.94 16.02 -14.44
CA ILE A 53 20.05 16.69 -13.76
C ILE A 53 20.93 17.45 -14.78
N LYS A 54 21.23 16.85 -15.93
CA LYS A 54 22.03 17.50 -16.99
C LYS A 54 21.35 18.76 -17.54
N LYS A 55 20.02 18.76 -17.65
CA LYS A 55 19.26 19.88 -18.22
C LYS A 55 19.16 21.09 -17.27
N GLU A 56 18.99 20.86 -15.97
CA GLU A 56 18.70 21.93 -15.01
C GLU A 56 19.95 22.42 -14.23
N GLY A 57 21.09 21.71 -14.31
CA GLY A 57 22.35 22.13 -13.70
C GLY A 57 22.34 22.01 -12.18
N LYS A 58 21.97 23.08 -11.46
CA LYS A 58 21.80 23.11 -9.99
C LYS A 58 20.30 23.07 -9.65
N LEU A 59 19.78 21.90 -9.30
CA LEU A 59 18.40 21.79 -8.82
C LEU A 59 18.31 22.25 -7.36
N SER A 60 17.50 23.28 -7.10
CA SER A 60 16.94 23.58 -5.76
C SER A 60 15.69 22.75 -5.45
N LYS A 61 15.35 21.77 -6.30
CA LYS A 61 14.07 21.08 -6.30
C LYS A 61 14.24 19.56 -6.35
N ALA A 62 13.26 18.85 -5.82
CA ALA A 62 13.31 17.41 -5.63
C ALA A 62 12.78 16.61 -6.82
N ILE A 63 13.37 15.43 -7.01
CA ILE A 63 12.89 14.39 -7.93
C ILE A 63 12.26 13.27 -7.10
N LEU A 64 11.01 12.93 -7.37
CA LEU A 64 10.32 11.78 -6.78
C LEU A 64 10.22 10.65 -7.82
N VAL A 65 10.69 9.46 -7.46
CA VAL A 65 10.66 8.27 -8.31
C VAL A 65 9.75 7.23 -7.69
N PHE A 66 8.72 6.80 -8.41
CA PHE A 66 7.84 5.71 -7.98
C PHE A 66 8.37 4.37 -8.50
N LEU A 67 8.71 3.47 -7.57
CA LEU A 67 9.22 2.13 -7.83
C LEU A 67 8.31 1.09 -7.16
N PRO A 68 8.16 -0.11 -7.76
CA PRO A 68 7.18 -1.07 -7.27
C PRO A 68 7.58 -1.70 -5.92
N SER A 69 8.88 -1.82 -5.60
CA SER A 69 9.30 -2.49 -4.38
C SER A 69 10.59 -1.95 -3.73
N LYS A 70 10.82 -2.38 -2.48
CA LYS A 70 12.03 -2.09 -1.70
C LYS A 70 13.30 -2.51 -2.45
N SER A 71 13.30 -3.68 -3.10
CA SER A 71 14.49 -4.13 -3.86
C SER A 71 14.81 -3.21 -5.02
N ASP A 72 13.80 -2.68 -5.71
CA ASP A 72 14.00 -1.78 -6.85
C ASP A 72 14.51 -0.41 -6.38
N ILE A 73 14.04 0.07 -5.24
CA ILE A 73 14.55 1.29 -4.57
C ILE A 73 16.05 1.17 -4.32
N TYR A 74 16.49 0.10 -3.66
CA TYR A 74 17.91 -0.06 -3.34
C TYR A 74 18.76 -0.37 -4.57
N ARG A 75 18.21 -1.07 -5.58
CA ARG A 75 18.89 -1.27 -6.87
C ARG A 75 19.15 0.05 -7.58
N LEU A 76 18.15 0.93 -7.67
CA LEU A 76 18.34 2.27 -8.26
C LEU A 76 19.29 3.13 -7.43
N LYS A 77 19.19 3.05 -6.10
CA LYS A 77 20.08 3.78 -5.20
C LYS A 77 21.55 3.43 -5.44
N ILE A 78 21.88 2.14 -5.52
CA ILE A 78 23.25 1.68 -5.79
C ILE A 78 23.76 2.29 -7.10
N HIS A 79 22.98 2.18 -8.19
CA HIS A 79 23.39 2.75 -9.48
C HIS A 79 23.56 4.28 -9.45
N LEU A 80 22.78 5.01 -8.65
CA LEU A 80 22.93 6.46 -8.49
C LEU A 80 24.18 6.82 -7.68
N GLU A 81 24.50 6.05 -6.64
CA GLU A 81 25.70 6.24 -5.83
C GLU A 81 26.99 5.89 -6.59
N GLU A 82 26.93 4.92 -7.50
CA GLU A 82 28.03 4.57 -8.41
C GLU A 82 28.25 5.64 -9.49
N ASP A 83 27.18 6.24 -10.02
CA ASP A 83 27.28 7.24 -11.10
C ASP A 83 27.83 8.59 -10.63
N ARG A 84 27.45 9.04 -9.42
CA ARG A 84 27.87 10.33 -8.87
C ARG A 84 28.09 10.27 -7.37
N PRO A 85 29.13 10.96 -6.86
CA PRO A 85 29.38 11.00 -5.44
C PRO A 85 28.23 11.68 -4.66
N THR A 86 27.98 11.19 -3.45
CA THR A 86 27.00 11.72 -2.47
C THR A 86 27.30 13.17 -2.03
N SER A 87 28.44 13.73 -2.44
CA SER A 87 28.73 15.15 -2.31
C SER A 87 27.79 16.04 -3.14
N VAL A 88 27.15 15.50 -4.18
CA VAL A 88 26.25 16.26 -5.09
C VAL A 88 24.77 15.86 -4.94
N LEU A 89 24.50 14.60 -4.57
CA LEU A 89 23.15 14.03 -4.50
C LEU A 89 22.77 13.66 -3.07
N VAL A 90 21.49 13.82 -2.75
CA VAL A 90 20.87 13.28 -1.53
C VAL A 90 19.81 12.27 -1.95
N ILE A 91 20.11 10.98 -1.78
CA ILE A 91 19.27 9.87 -2.23
C ILE A 91 18.54 9.25 -1.02
N LEU A 92 17.22 9.44 -0.97
CA LEU A 92 16.37 9.07 0.16
C LEU A 92 15.40 7.95 -0.23
N PRO A 93 15.61 6.71 0.25
CA PRO A 93 14.60 5.66 0.19
C PRO A 93 13.35 6.06 0.97
N LEU A 94 12.17 5.69 0.46
CA LEU A 94 10.90 5.89 1.13
C LEU A 94 9.99 4.65 0.94
N HIS A 95 9.92 3.79 1.95
CA HIS A 95 9.09 2.58 1.96
C HIS A 95 8.58 2.27 3.37
N SER A 96 7.56 1.42 3.47
CA SER A 96 6.83 1.15 4.72
C SER A 96 7.65 0.55 5.86
N SER A 97 8.74 -0.18 5.57
CA SER A 97 9.62 -0.74 6.60
C SER A 97 10.65 0.24 7.19
N LEU A 98 10.70 1.50 6.74
CA LEU A 98 11.53 2.52 7.37
C LEU A 98 10.92 3.00 8.69
N SER A 99 11.77 3.34 9.66
CA SER A 99 11.34 4.00 10.89
C SER A 99 10.75 5.39 10.61
N LYS A 100 9.92 5.90 11.53
CA LYS A 100 9.35 7.26 11.39
C LYS A 100 10.44 8.33 11.24
N HIS A 101 11.55 8.18 11.94
CA HIS A 101 12.69 9.08 11.83
C HIS A 101 13.30 9.04 10.41
N GLU A 102 13.54 7.87 9.84
CA GLU A 102 14.05 7.72 8.47
C GLU A 102 13.07 8.28 7.44
N GLN A 103 11.77 8.01 7.58
CA GLN A 103 10.75 8.57 6.69
C GLN A 103 10.71 10.10 6.78
N SER A 104 10.99 10.68 7.95
CA SER A 104 10.98 12.15 8.12
C SER A 104 12.09 12.88 7.36
N LEU A 105 13.14 12.18 6.94
CA LEU A 105 14.26 12.78 6.21
C LEU A 105 13.83 13.40 4.87
N VAL A 106 12.78 12.87 4.24
CA VAL A 106 12.30 13.40 2.94
C VAL A 106 11.74 14.82 3.03
N PHE A 107 11.30 15.25 4.23
CA PHE A 107 10.79 16.59 4.48
C PHE A 107 11.87 17.62 4.76
N LYS A 108 13.12 17.19 4.99
CA LYS A 108 14.22 18.13 5.22
C LYS A 108 14.61 18.83 3.93
N ASP A 109 15.12 20.04 4.10
CA ASP A 109 15.78 20.80 3.05
C ASP A 109 17.24 20.39 2.95
N TYR A 110 17.75 20.40 1.72
CA TYR A 110 19.11 20.01 1.42
C TYR A 110 19.68 20.95 0.36
N ASP A 111 20.94 21.38 0.53
CA ASP A 111 21.68 22.20 -0.44
C ASP A 111 22.18 21.39 -1.66
N LYS A 112 21.60 20.21 -1.88
CA LYS A 112 21.97 19.20 -2.86
C LYS A 112 20.74 18.74 -3.62
N ILE A 113 20.95 18.07 -4.75
CA ILE A 113 19.84 17.52 -5.53
C ILE A 113 19.18 16.38 -4.72
N LYS A 114 17.96 16.64 -4.23
CA LYS A 114 17.15 15.68 -3.47
C LYS A 114 16.45 14.70 -4.42
N ILE A 115 16.78 13.42 -4.30
CA ILE A 115 16.16 12.32 -5.06
C ILE A 115 15.48 11.39 -4.06
N ILE A 116 14.17 11.28 -4.16
CA ILE A 116 13.34 10.44 -3.30
C ILE A 116 12.93 9.22 -4.11
N LEU A 117 13.28 8.03 -3.61
CA LEU A 117 12.99 6.75 -4.23
C LEU A 117 11.89 6.06 -3.42
N SER A 118 10.66 6.07 -3.92
CA SER A 118 9.48 5.73 -3.13
C SER A 118 8.65 4.60 -3.72
N THR A 119 8.01 3.81 -2.85
CA THR A 119 6.83 3.02 -3.25
C THR A 119 5.59 3.91 -3.31
N ASN A 120 4.40 3.31 -3.41
CA ASN A 120 3.11 3.99 -3.33
C ASN A 120 2.84 4.74 -2.00
N ILE A 121 3.73 4.66 -0.99
CA ILE A 121 3.59 5.41 0.26
C ILE A 121 3.57 6.94 0.02
N ALA A 122 4.30 7.44 -0.99
CA ALA A 122 4.27 8.86 -1.38
C ALA A 122 3.04 9.25 -2.20
N GLU A 123 2.19 8.30 -2.60
CA GLU A 123 1.08 8.53 -3.51
C GLU A 123 -0.09 9.25 -2.87
N THR A 124 -0.43 8.94 -1.61
CA THR A 124 -1.62 9.48 -0.93
C THR A 124 -1.27 10.21 0.38
N SER A 125 -0.35 9.68 1.17
CA SER A 125 -0.30 9.97 2.61
C SER A 125 0.72 11.05 3.03
N ILE A 126 1.49 11.60 2.09
CA ILE A 126 2.63 12.45 2.41
C ILE A 126 2.72 13.65 1.45
N THR A 127 2.74 14.88 1.97
CA THR A 127 3.07 16.07 1.19
C THR A 127 4.54 16.40 1.39
N ILE A 128 5.38 16.00 0.42
CA ILE A 128 6.80 16.34 0.44
C ILE A 128 6.96 17.70 -0.26
N PRO A 129 7.59 18.70 0.37
CA PRO A 129 7.83 19.98 -0.26
C PRO A 129 8.82 19.85 -1.44
N ASP A 130 8.72 20.79 -2.37
CA ASP A 130 9.68 21.04 -3.45
C ASP A 130 9.83 19.96 -4.52
N ILE A 131 8.90 19.00 -4.60
CA ILE A 131 8.84 18.08 -5.74
C ILE A 131 8.49 18.87 -7.01
N LYS A 132 9.42 18.91 -7.97
CA LYS A 132 9.20 19.46 -9.32
C LYS A 132 9.11 18.36 -10.37
N TYR A 133 9.81 17.26 -10.15
CA TYR A 133 9.88 16.15 -11.08
C TYR A 133 9.32 14.89 -10.45
N VAL A 134 8.41 14.24 -11.16
CA VAL A 134 7.98 12.87 -10.87
C VAL A 134 8.48 11.97 -11.99
N ILE A 135 9.01 10.81 -11.62
CA ILE A 135 9.33 9.72 -12.52
C ILE A 135 8.46 8.54 -12.08
N ASP A 136 7.53 8.12 -12.93
CA ASP A 136 6.57 7.07 -12.61
C ASP A 136 6.84 5.83 -13.46
N THR A 137 7.16 4.71 -12.80
CA THR A 137 7.31 3.42 -13.48
C THR A 137 5.97 2.83 -13.94
N GLY A 138 4.84 3.35 -13.43
CA GLY A 138 3.52 2.80 -13.73
C GLY A 138 3.24 1.47 -13.05
N LEU A 139 4.12 1.03 -12.16
CA LEU A 139 4.05 -0.28 -11.49
C LEU A 139 3.78 -0.13 -9.99
N VAL A 140 3.19 -1.17 -9.43
CA VAL A 140 2.96 -1.35 -7.99
C VAL A 140 3.11 -2.82 -7.63
N LYS A 141 3.63 -3.09 -6.42
CA LYS A 141 3.63 -4.44 -5.85
C LYS A 141 2.42 -4.61 -4.94
N ASN A 142 1.45 -5.38 -5.39
CA ASN A 142 0.23 -5.68 -4.64
C ASN A 142 0.38 -6.98 -3.85
N LYS A 143 -0.28 -7.02 -2.69
CA LYS A 143 -0.41 -8.19 -1.85
C LYS A 143 -1.81 -8.75 -2.06
N TYR A 144 -1.89 -9.94 -2.63
CA TYR A 144 -3.11 -10.71 -2.75
C TYR A 144 -3.14 -11.76 -1.65
N VAL A 145 -4.26 -11.88 -0.96
CA VAL A 145 -4.46 -12.95 0.00
C VAL A 145 -5.62 -13.78 -0.53
N SER A 146 -5.35 -15.02 -0.89
CA SER A 146 -6.40 -15.93 -1.34
C SER A 146 -7.40 -16.16 -0.20
N PRO A 147 -8.63 -16.59 -0.51
CA PRO A 147 -9.59 -16.93 0.53
C PRO A 147 -9.10 -18.03 1.49
N GLN A 148 -8.19 -18.90 1.04
CA GLN A 148 -7.53 -19.91 1.86
C GLN A 148 -6.41 -19.34 2.77
N GLY A 149 -6.13 -18.04 2.68
CA GLY A 149 -5.10 -17.36 3.45
C GLY A 149 -3.70 -17.38 2.80
N ILE A 150 -3.58 -17.82 1.55
CA ILE A 150 -2.30 -17.86 0.84
C ILE A 150 -1.95 -16.45 0.38
N ILE A 151 -0.78 -15.95 0.80
CA ILE A 151 -0.29 -14.62 0.42
C ILE A 151 0.53 -14.74 -0.86
N LYS A 152 0.11 -14.04 -1.91
CA LYS A 152 0.86 -13.86 -3.15
C LYS A 152 1.20 -12.38 -3.33
N TYR A 153 2.41 -12.11 -3.80
CA TYR A 153 2.80 -10.77 -4.23
C TYR A 153 2.98 -10.76 -5.74
N SER A 154 2.40 -9.78 -6.42
CA SER A 154 2.58 -9.56 -7.87
C SER A 154 2.92 -8.11 -8.13
N ILE A 155 3.75 -7.89 -9.15
CA ILE A 155 4.02 -6.58 -9.71
C ILE A 155 3.06 -6.40 -10.88
N GLU A 156 2.29 -5.32 -10.84
CA GLU A 156 1.22 -5.03 -11.78
C GLU A 156 1.24 -3.55 -12.16
N TYR A 157 0.55 -3.22 -13.24
CA TYR A 157 0.30 -1.83 -13.59
C TYR A 157 -0.65 -1.17 -12.61
N ILE A 158 -0.44 0.12 -12.38
CA ILE A 158 -1.35 0.95 -11.61
C ILE A 158 -2.61 1.32 -12.42
N SER A 159 -3.63 1.82 -11.74
CA SER A 159 -4.76 2.47 -12.42
C SER A 159 -4.39 3.85 -12.99
N LYS A 160 -5.21 4.35 -13.92
CA LYS A 160 -5.10 5.71 -14.44
C LYS A 160 -5.30 6.74 -13.33
N SER A 161 -6.23 6.50 -12.39
CA SER A 161 -6.42 7.38 -11.24
C SER A 161 -5.16 7.44 -10.35
N SER A 162 -4.52 6.30 -10.07
CA SER A 162 -3.23 6.25 -9.36
C SER A 162 -2.13 7.01 -10.12
N ALA A 163 -2.00 6.79 -11.44
CA ALA A 163 -1.03 7.49 -12.28
C ALA A 163 -1.24 9.02 -12.29
N LEU A 164 -2.49 9.49 -12.19
CA LEU A 164 -2.82 10.91 -12.05
C LEU A 164 -2.44 11.45 -10.67
N GLN A 165 -2.71 10.69 -9.59
CA GLN A 165 -2.32 11.07 -8.24
C GLN A 165 -0.80 11.17 -8.10
N ARG A 166 -0.05 10.21 -8.66
CA ARG A 166 1.42 10.22 -8.72
C ARG A 166 1.94 11.43 -9.48
N ALA A 167 1.41 11.70 -10.68
CA ALA A 167 1.80 12.86 -11.48
C ALA A 167 1.49 14.18 -10.76
N GLY A 168 0.36 14.25 -10.05
CA GLY A 168 -0.05 15.39 -9.23
C GLY A 168 0.92 15.75 -8.10
N ARG A 169 1.85 14.84 -7.74
CA ARG A 169 2.91 15.14 -6.77
C ARG A 169 3.91 16.18 -7.30
N ALA A 170 4.06 16.33 -8.62
CA ALA A 170 4.95 17.32 -9.23
C ALA A 170 4.38 18.76 -9.29
N GLY A 171 3.08 18.95 -9.04
CA GLY A 171 2.37 20.22 -9.32
C GLY A 171 1.85 20.99 -8.11
N ARG A 172 2.25 20.59 -6.89
CA ARG A 172 1.68 21.16 -5.65
C ARG A 172 2.26 22.52 -5.26
N THR A 173 3.53 22.78 -5.55
CA THR A 173 4.21 24.02 -5.15
C THR A 173 4.63 24.90 -6.33
N THR A 174 4.96 24.30 -7.48
CA THR A 174 5.37 25.02 -8.70
C THR A 174 4.97 24.26 -9.96
N LYS A 175 5.21 24.82 -11.16
CA LYS A 175 5.08 24.09 -12.43
C LYS A 175 5.90 22.80 -12.39
N GLY A 176 5.22 21.68 -12.60
CA GLY A 176 5.77 20.33 -12.44
C GLY A 176 5.92 19.59 -13.75
N THR A 177 6.79 18.58 -13.74
CA THR A 177 6.91 17.63 -14.84
C THR A 177 6.82 16.19 -14.34
N CYS A 178 6.01 15.37 -14.99
CA CYS A 178 5.92 13.94 -14.77
C CYS A 178 6.47 13.20 -15.99
N TYR A 179 7.43 12.32 -15.78
CA TYR A 179 7.96 11.39 -16.78
C TYR A 179 7.42 9.99 -16.49
N ARG A 180 6.56 9.48 -17.37
CA ARG A 180 5.99 8.14 -17.29
C ARG A 180 6.88 7.19 -18.08
N LEU A 181 7.46 6.20 -17.40
CA LEU A 181 8.38 5.23 -17.98
C LEU A 181 7.64 4.08 -18.67
N TYR A 182 6.58 4.43 -19.40
CA TYR A 182 5.71 3.52 -20.13
C TYR A 182 5.06 4.28 -21.28
N SER A 183 4.67 3.56 -22.33
CA SER A 183 4.07 4.17 -23.51
C SER A 183 2.66 4.69 -23.26
N GLY A 184 2.23 5.63 -24.09
CA GLY A 184 0.83 6.09 -24.10
C GLY A 184 -0.15 4.95 -24.38
N GLU A 185 0.22 4.01 -25.25
CA GLU A 185 -0.55 2.79 -25.50
C GLU A 185 -0.69 1.91 -24.25
N THR A 186 0.41 1.75 -23.50
CA THR A 186 0.41 1.01 -22.24
C THR A 186 -0.46 1.71 -21.19
N TYR A 187 -0.42 3.04 -21.12
CA TYR A 187 -1.31 3.81 -20.25
C TYR A 187 -2.80 3.61 -20.60
N ASN A 188 -3.12 3.47 -21.88
CA ASN A 188 -4.50 3.27 -22.33
C ASN A 188 -5.06 1.90 -21.89
N SER A 189 -4.21 0.89 -21.68
CA SER A 189 -4.62 -0.42 -21.16
C SER A 189 -4.75 -0.47 -19.63
N PHE A 190 -4.38 0.59 -18.91
CA PHE A 190 -4.56 0.66 -17.46
C PHE A 190 -6.06 0.70 -17.11
N LEU A 191 -6.41 0.09 -15.98
CA LEU A 191 -7.75 0.25 -15.41
C LEU A 191 -7.99 1.71 -15.03
N ASP A 192 -9.21 2.20 -15.19
CA ASP A 192 -9.51 3.61 -14.86
C ASP A 192 -9.36 3.89 -13.35
N GLN A 193 -9.76 2.92 -12.51
CA GLN A 193 -9.67 2.99 -11.05
C GLN A 193 -9.14 1.68 -10.47
N ASP A 194 -8.54 1.76 -9.28
CA ASP A 194 -8.11 0.57 -8.53
C ASP A 194 -9.31 -0.27 -8.11
N ILE A 195 -9.16 -1.58 -8.17
CA ILE A 195 -10.17 -2.52 -7.68
C ILE A 195 -10.29 -2.34 -6.15
N PRO A 196 -11.50 -2.12 -5.60
CA PRO A 196 -11.68 -1.97 -4.15
C PRO A 196 -11.25 -3.23 -3.40
N ARG A 197 -10.52 -3.04 -2.28
CA ARG A 197 -9.99 -4.15 -1.45
C ARG A 197 -11.03 -5.18 -1.04
N ILE A 198 -12.25 -4.73 -0.75
CA ILE A 198 -13.38 -5.59 -0.39
C ILE A 198 -13.70 -6.67 -1.46
N GLN A 199 -13.27 -6.48 -2.71
CA GLN A 199 -13.48 -7.45 -3.80
C GLN A 199 -12.55 -8.66 -3.72
N TYR A 200 -11.38 -8.55 -3.09
CA TYR A 200 -10.35 -9.60 -3.15
C TYR A 200 -9.64 -9.90 -1.83
N GLU A 201 -9.76 -9.04 -0.80
CA GLU A 201 -9.18 -9.32 0.51
C GLU A 201 -10.08 -10.28 1.33
N PRO A 202 -9.49 -11.10 2.23
CA PRO A 202 -10.24 -11.89 3.20
C PRO A 202 -11.09 -11.00 4.10
N LEU A 203 -12.31 -11.43 4.37
CA LEU A 203 -13.32 -10.64 5.06
C LEU A 203 -13.54 -11.07 6.52
N ASP A 204 -12.69 -11.93 7.09
CA ASP A 204 -12.85 -12.48 8.45
C ASP A 204 -13.11 -11.37 9.49
N SER A 205 -12.29 -10.31 9.51
CA SER A 205 -12.46 -9.18 10.44
C SER A 205 -13.75 -8.40 10.16
N LEU A 206 -14.01 -8.06 8.89
CA LEU A 206 -15.20 -7.28 8.50
C LEU A 206 -16.50 -8.03 8.86
N VAL A 207 -16.57 -9.32 8.55
CA VAL A 207 -17.73 -10.17 8.85
C VAL A 207 -17.92 -10.30 10.37
N LEU A 208 -16.84 -10.45 11.14
CA LEU A 208 -16.90 -10.47 12.59
C LEU A 208 -17.48 -9.16 13.15
N ASP A 209 -17.00 -8.01 12.64
CA ASP A 209 -17.47 -6.70 13.05
C ASP A 209 -18.96 -6.50 12.74
N LEU A 210 -19.43 -6.93 11.56
CA LEU A 210 -20.86 -6.85 11.19
C LEU A 210 -21.74 -7.69 12.11
N ILE A 211 -21.33 -8.93 12.42
CA ILE A 211 -22.06 -9.80 13.36
C ILE A 211 -22.02 -9.20 14.77
N ALA A 212 -20.90 -8.62 15.19
CA ALA A 212 -20.77 -7.95 16.49
C ALA A 212 -21.66 -6.71 16.61
N LEU A 213 -21.93 -6.02 15.50
CA LEU A 213 -22.91 -4.93 15.40
C LEU A 213 -24.37 -5.41 15.42
N GLY A 214 -24.61 -6.72 15.43
CA GLY A 214 -25.95 -7.30 15.44
C GLY A 214 -26.62 -7.35 14.07
N ILE A 215 -25.86 -7.27 12.98
CA ILE A 215 -26.40 -7.40 11.63
C ILE A 215 -26.68 -8.89 11.36
N PRO A 216 -27.95 -9.30 11.19
CA PRO A 216 -28.32 -10.71 11.13
C PRO A 216 -27.93 -11.38 9.81
N ASP A 217 -27.98 -10.63 8.70
CA ASP A 217 -27.69 -11.11 7.35
C ASP A 217 -26.62 -10.25 6.69
N VAL A 218 -25.39 -10.75 6.70
CA VAL A 218 -24.21 -10.09 6.11
C VAL A 218 -24.35 -9.94 4.59
N TYR A 219 -25.08 -10.84 3.91
CA TYR A 219 -25.24 -10.78 2.45
C TYR A 219 -26.15 -9.64 1.97
N LYS A 220 -27.03 -9.19 2.86
CA LYS A 220 -27.96 -8.07 2.63
C LYS A 220 -27.44 -6.73 3.13
N PHE A 221 -26.26 -6.70 3.75
CA PHE A 221 -25.68 -5.44 4.20
C PHE A 221 -25.45 -4.49 3.01
N PRO A 222 -25.83 -3.20 3.11
CA PRO A 222 -25.74 -2.24 2.02
C PRO A 222 -24.30 -1.72 1.84
N PHE A 223 -23.40 -2.56 1.33
CA PHE A 223 -22.04 -2.15 0.99
C PHE A 223 -22.03 -1.11 -0.14
N ILE A 224 -21.10 -0.15 -0.09
CA ILE A 224 -20.83 0.78 -1.22
C ILE A 224 -20.46 -0.03 -2.47
N THR A 225 -19.55 -0.99 -2.29
CA THR A 225 -19.18 -1.97 -3.30
C THR A 225 -19.34 -3.35 -2.67
N LYS A 226 -20.27 -4.15 -3.21
CA LYS A 226 -20.59 -5.46 -2.65
C LYS A 226 -19.41 -6.44 -2.87
N PRO A 227 -18.90 -7.11 -1.82
CA PRO A 227 -17.92 -8.19 -1.98
C PRO A 227 -18.52 -9.40 -2.71
N PRO A 228 -17.69 -10.25 -3.32
CA PRO A 228 -18.14 -11.55 -3.83
C PRO A 228 -18.74 -12.40 -2.70
N ASN A 229 -19.89 -13.03 -2.96
CA ASN A 229 -20.56 -13.89 -1.98
C ASN A 229 -19.63 -15.00 -1.47
N LEU A 230 -18.79 -15.56 -2.36
CA LEU A 230 -17.80 -16.57 -2.01
C LEU A 230 -16.84 -16.11 -0.90
N ASN A 231 -16.42 -14.83 -0.92
CA ASN A 231 -15.52 -14.31 0.11
C ASN A 231 -16.23 -14.16 1.46
N ILE A 232 -17.52 -13.79 1.45
CA ILE A 232 -18.35 -13.77 2.67
C ILE A 232 -18.50 -15.19 3.22
N GLU A 233 -18.85 -16.16 2.38
CA GLU A 233 -19.02 -17.57 2.76
C GLU A 233 -17.75 -18.14 3.40
N ILE A 234 -16.59 -17.85 2.82
CA ILE A 234 -15.30 -18.33 3.33
C ILE A 234 -14.97 -17.70 4.68
N ALA A 235 -15.26 -16.40 4.87
CA ALA A 235 -15.09 -15.73 6.14
C ALA A 235 -16.03 -16.31 7.22
N LEU A 236 -17.32 -16.50 6.91
CA LEU A 236 -18.28 -17.13 7.84
C LEU A 236 -17.86 -18.55 8.22
N SER A 237 -17.43 -19.36 7.24
CA SER A 237 -16.92 -20.72 7.47
C SER A 237 -15.67 -20.71 8.37
N SER A 238 -14.75 -19.77 8.13
CA SER A 238 -13.55 -19.57 8.95
C SER A 238 -13.90 -19.24 10.40
N LEU A 239 -14.76 -18.25 10.63
CA LEU A 239 -15.19 -17.83 11.97
C LEU A 239 -15.96 -18.93 12.71
N LYS A 240 -16.81 -19.68 12.01
CA LYS A 240 -17.56 -20.82 12.58
C LYS A 240 -16.62 -21.95 12.99
N ARG A 241 -15.63 -22.29 12.16
CA ARG A 241 -14.60 -23.31 12.46
C ARG A 241 -13.76 -22.92 13.68
N LEU A 242 -13.50 -21.64 13.89
CA LEU A 242 -12.80 -21.12 15.08
C LEU A 242 -13.68 -21.05 16.33
N GLY A 243 -14.96 -21.40 16.24
CA GLY A 243 -15.90 -21.30 17.36
C GLY A 243 -16.19 -19.85 17.80
N ILE A 244 -15.91 -18.87 16.94
CA ILE A 244 -16.14 -17.45 17.21
C ILE A 244 -17.62 -17.11 17.03
N ILE A 245 -18.25 -17.75 16.03
CA ILE A 245 -19.68 -17.58 15.74
C ILE A 245 -20.39 -18.94 15.77
N LYS A 246 -21.69 -18.90 16.06
CA LYS A 246 -22.60 -20.04 15.98
C LYS A 246 -23.90 -19.62 15.30
N ASN A 247 -24.71 -20.59 14.89
CA ASN A 247 -26.06 -20.32 14.42
C ASN A 247 -27.00 -20.23 15.63
N ASP A 248 -27.94 -19.28 15.60
CA ASP A 248 -29.09 -19.26 16.51
C ASP A 248 -30.21 -20.20 16.04
N ASN A 249 -31.31 -20.27 16.78
CA ASN A 249 -32.47 -21.11 16.45
C ASN A 249 -33.16 -20.70 15.13
N SER A 250 -32.95 -19.47 14.67
CA SER A 250 -33.48 -18.91 13.43
C SER A 250 -32.45 -18.96 12.29
N SER A 251 -31.37 -19.73 12.45
CA SER A 251 -30.26 -19.87 11.50
C SER A 251 -29.42 -18.61 11.25
N ASN A 252 -29.62 -17.53 12.01
CA ASN A 252 -28.77 -16.34 11.96
C ASN A 252 -27.42 -16.60 12.64
N TYR A 253 -26.40 -15.83 12.27
CA TYR A 253 -25.09 -15.92 12.93
C TYR A 253 -25.06 -15.03 14.17
N ILE A 254 -24.66 -15.61 15.30
CA ILE A 254 -24.46 -14.90 16.57
C ILE A 254 -23.07 -15.19 17.14
N LEU A 255 -22.54 -14.27 17.93
CA LEU A 255 -21.27 -14.45 18.62
C LEU A 255 -21.38 -15.50 19.74
N THR A 256 -20.37 -16.34 19.88
CA THR A 256 -20.15 -17.13 21.10
C THR A 256 -19.61 -16.23 22.22
N ASP A 257 -19.52 -16.73 23.46
CA ASP A 257 -18.93 -15.93 24.54
C ASP A 257 -17.44 -15.63 24.30
N ALA A 258 -16.71 -16.58 23.71
CA ALA A 258 -15.37 -16.33 23.19
C ALA A 258 -15.38 -15.30 22.05
N GLY A 259 -16.35 -15.41 21.13
CA GLY A 259 -16.52 -14.46 20.03
C GLY A 259 -16.75 -13.02 20.47
N LYS A 260 -17.51 -12.81 21.55
CA LYS A 260 -17.73 -11.48 22.16
C LYS A 260 -16.46 -10.85 22.73
N VAL A 261 -15.51 -11.67 23.19
CA VAL A 261 -14.20 -11.19 23.63
C VAL A 261 -13.30 -10.92 22.42
N ILE A 262 -13.26 -11.86 21.48
CA ILE A 262 -12.44 -11.78 20.26
C ILE A 262 -12.81 -10.56 19.40
N SER A 263 -14.09 -10.22 19.27
CA SER A 263 -14.55 -9.06 18.48
C SER A 263 -14.15 -7.71 19.08
N LYS A 264 -13.72 -7.66 20.35
CA LYS A 264 -13.25 -6.44 21.00
C LYS A 264 -11.74 -6.21 20.82
N LEU A 265 -11.01 -7.20 20.30
CA LEU A 265 -9.56 -7.10 20.12
C LEU A 265 -9.24 -6.48 18.75
N PRO A 266 -8.37 -5.44 18.67
CA PRO A 266 -8.04 -4.75 17.42
C PRO A 266 -7.01 -5.52 16.57
N ILE A 267 -7.17 -6.83 16.44
CA ILE A 267 -6.29 -7.72 15.69
C ILE A 267 -7.11 -8.74 14.89
N HIS A 268 -6.47 -9.42 13.93
CA HIS A 268 -7.14 -10.40 13.08
C HIS A 268 -7.80 -11.53 13.91
N PRO A 269 -9.03 -12.00 13.58
CA PRO A 269 -9.77 -13.00 14.37
C PRO A 269 -8.98 -14.28 14.68
N LYS A 270 -8.18 -14.76 13.73
CA LYS A 270 -7.28 -15.91 13.93
C LYS A 270 -6.23 -15.67 15.03
N HIS A 271 -5.68 -14.47 15.11
CA HIS A 271 -4.71 -14.11 16.15
C HIS A 271 -5.42 -13.90 17.50
N SER A 272 -6.59 -13.26 17.51
CA SER A 272 -7.44 -13.13 18.70
C SER A 272 -7.84 -14.49 19.27
N HIS A 273 -8.19 -15.45 18.41
CA HIS A 273 -8.54 -16.80 18.81
C HIS A 273 -7.38 -17.49 19.54
N LEU A 274 -6.15 -17.34 19.06
CA LEU A 274 -4.95 -17.88 19.71
C LEU A 274 -4.77 -17.36 21.14
N LEU A 275 -5.14 -16.10 21.41
CA LEU A 275 -5.09 -15.51 22.75
C LEU A 275 -6.23 -15.99 23.68
N CYS A 276 -7.32 -16.50 23.12
CA CYS A 276 -8.53 -16.88 23.85
C CYS A 276 -8.70 -18.40 23.99
N ILE A 277 -7.65 -19.19 23.73
CA ILE A 277 -7.71 -20.65 23.84
C ILE A 277 -7.92 -21.05 25.33
N PRO A 278 -8.93 -21.87 25.65
CA PRO A 278 -9.16 -22.34 27.01
C PRO A 278 -7.92 -23.01 27.63
N ASN A 279 -7.74 -22.87 28.94
CA ASN A 279 -6.64 -23.49 29.72
C ASN A 279 -5.21 -23.07 29.33
N THR A 280 -5.03 -22.00 28.55
CA THR A 280 -3.70 -21.50 28.15
C THR A 280 -3.30 -20.17 28.82
N THR A 281 -3.99 -19.75 29.89
CA THR A 281 -3.72 -18.49 30.61
C THR A 281 -2.27 -18.35 31.09
N HIS A 282 -1.62 -19.45 31.49
CA HIS A 282 -0.21 -19.46 31.88
C HIS A 282 0.76 -19.17 30.71
N LEU A 283 0.33 -19.38 29.46
CA LEU A 283 1.09 -19.07 28.24
C LEU A 283 0.78 -17.70 27.67
N LEU A 284 -0.21 -16.98 28.23
CA LEU A 284 -0.72 -15.74 27.66
C LEU A 284 0.38 -14.70 27.39
N PRO A 285 1.36 -14.45 28.29
CA PRO A 285 2.45 -13.51 27.99
C PRO A 285 3.26 -13.90 26.74
N ARG A 286 3.50 -15.21 26.53
CA ARG A 286 4.24 -15.71 25.36
C ARG A 286 3.39 -15.65 24.09
N LEU A 287 2.11 -15.96 24.20
CA LEU A 287 1.18 -15.88 23.06
C LEU A 287 1.00 -14.43 22.61
N ILE A 288 0.91 -13.47 23.54
CA ILE A 288 0.87 -12.03 23.23
C ILE A 288 2.14 -11.62 22.47
N LEU A 289 3.32 -12.07 22.90
CA LEU A 289 4.56 -11.79 22.19
C LEU A 289 4.53 -12.33 20.75
N VAL A 290 4.14 -13.60 20.57
CA VAL A 290 4.04 -14.23 19.24
C VAL A 290 3.03 -13.51 18.36
N VAL A 291 1.83 -13.24 18.88
CA VAL A 291 0.77 -12.52 18.16
C VAL A 291 1.19 -11.11 17.80
N SER A 292 1.90 -10.41 18.69
CA SER A 292 2.44 -9.08 18.41
C SER A 292 3.42 -9.15 17.24
N CYS A 293 4.38 -10.08 17.27
CA CYS A 293 5.34 -10.30 16.20
C CYS A 293 4.72 -10.72 14.87
N LEU A 294 3.59 -11.43 14.87
CA LEU A 294 2.84 -11.80 13.65
C LEU A 294 1.97 -10.67 13.11
N SER A 295 1.50 -9.78 14.00
CA SER A 295 0.60 -8.68 13.64
C SER A 295 1.37 -7.49 13.04
N VAL A 296 2.59 -7.24 13.51
CA VAL A 296 3.55 -6.42 12.77
C VAL A 296 4.22 -7.32 11.73
N ASN A 297 4.44 -6.85 10.49
CA ASN A 297 5.24 -7.60 9.52
C ASN A 297 6.71 -7.58 9.99
N PHE A 298 7.05 -8.35 11.03
CA PHE A 298 8.33 -8.30 11.70
C PHE A 298 9.41 -8.81 10.74
N GLU A 299 10.10 -7.87 10.09
CA GLU A 299 11.27 -8.17 9.27
C GLU A 299 12.46 -8.40 10.20
N LEU A 300 12.94 -9.65 10.26
CA LEU A 300 14.26 -9.93 10.80
C LEU A 300 15.30 -9.23 9.92
N LYS A 301 15.93 -8.19 10.45
CA LYS A 301 17.04 -7.52 9.78
C LYS A 301 18.16 -8.53 9.59
N LYS A 302 18.59 -8.70 8.34
CA LYS A 302 19.79 -9.47 8.03
C LYS A 302 21.00 -8.74 8.62
N SER A 303 21.67 -9.34 9.61
CA SER A 303 23.03 -8.96 9.98
C SER A 303 24.02 -9.76 9.14
N LYS A 304 25.25 -9.24 8.99
CA LYS A 304 26.36 -9.98 8.37
C LYS A 304 26.58 -11.35 9.05
N ASP A 305 26.34 -11.44 10.36
CA ASP A 305 26.47 -12.70 11.12
C ASP A 305 25.38 -13.72 10.78
N THR A 306 24.17 -13.25 10.45
CA THR A 306 23.04 -14.13 10.07
C THR A 306 23.08 -14.63 8.62
N GLU A 307 23.88 -14.01 7.73
CA GLU A 307 24.01 -14.46 6.33
C GLU A 307 24.58 -15.88 6.22
N LYS A 308 25.48 -16.26 7.12
CA LYS A 308 26.12 -17.59 7.15
C LYS A 308 25.11 -18.72 7.32
N TYR A 309 24.08 -18.51 8.14
CA TYR A 309 23.07 -19.52 8.45
C TYR A 309 22.01 -19.69 7.35
N LEU A 310 21.80 -18.67 6.52
CA LEU A 310 20.80 -18.68 5.45
C LEU A 310 21.34 -19.24 4.14
N ASN A 311 22.63 -19.04 3.84
CA ASN A 311 23.29 -19.60 2.65
C ASN A 311 23.45 -21.12 2.71
N GLN A 312 23.33 -21.73 3.89
CA GLN A 312 23.38 -23.19 4.06
C GLN A 312 22.09 -23.91 3.59
N ARG A 313 20.98 -23.19 3.34
CA ARG A 313 19.70 -23.79 2.92
C ARG A 313 19.46 -23.86 1.40
N LYS A 314 20.48 -23.67 0.58
CA LYS A 314 20.36 -23.83 -0.90
C LYS A 314 20.50 -25.27 -1.41
N VAL A 315 20.60 -26.27 -0.53
CA VAL A 315 20.70 -27.69 -0.89
C VAL A 315 19.69 -28.49 -0.09
N ILE A 316 18.41 -28.47 -0.49
CA ILE A 316 17.43 -29.58 -0.38
C ILE A 316 16.46 -29.43 -1.54
#